data_AF-A0A8T4T2E5-F1
#
_entry.id   AF-A0A8T4T2E5-F1
#
_cell.length_a   1.000
_cell.length_b   1.000
_cell.length_c   1.000
_cell.angle_alpha   90.00
_cell.angle_beta   90.00
_cell.angle_gamma   90.00
#
_symmetry.space_group_name_H-M   'P 1'
#
loop_
_entity.id
_entity.type
_entity.pdbx_description
1 polymer ?
#
loop_
_entity_poly.entity_id
_entity_poly.type
_entity_poly.pdbx_seq_one_letter_code
_entity_poly.pdbx_strand_id
1 'polypeptide(L)' 'MGKTVRFTFRLTDQEAERMRHNAQMRGYTAASEFIRTAVLDRDLWLEKKLNEILLIIKEVEKKVKD' A
#
# COMPACT_ATOMS: atom_id res chain seq x y z
N MET A 1 21.81 3.51 3.32
CA MET A 1 20.56 4.00 2.70
C MET A 1 19.75 2.78 2.27
N GLY A 2 18.55 2.58 2.82
CA GLY A 2 17.70 1.43 2.46
C GLY A 2 17.28 1.51 0.99
N LYS A 3 17.22 0.37 0.29
CA LYS A 3 16.73 0.31 -1.10
C LYS A 3 15.24 0.61 -1.11
N THR A 4 14.84 1.75 -1.67
CA THR A 4 13.43 2.07 -1.91
C THR A 4 12.93 1.28 -3.11
N VAL A 5 11.94 0.42 -2.90
CA VAL A 5 11.27 -0.31 -3.98
C VAL A 5 10.00 0.44 -4.37
N ARG A 6 9.84 0.73 -5.66
CA ARG A 6 8.64 1.38 -6.20
C ARG A 6 7.65 0.31 -6.66
N PHE A 7 6.41 0.42 -6.20
CA PHE A 7 5.30 -0.42 -6.62
C PHE A 7 4.26 0.41 -7.37
N THR A 8 3.65 -0.19 -8.39
CA THR A 8 2.60 0.43 -9.18
C THR A 8 1.50 -0.58 -9.40
N PHE A 9 0.26 -0.20 -9.11
CA PHE A 9 -0.93 -1.01 -9.35
C PHE A 9 -2.02 -0.12 -9.92
N ARG A 10 -2.96 -0.71 -10.66
CA ARG A 10 -4.09 0.01 -11.23
C ARG A 10 -5.26 -0.06 -10.27
N LEU A 11 -5.93 1.07 -10.10
CA LEU A 11 -7.18 1.18 -9.38
C LEU A 11 -8.27 1.59 -10.35
N THR A 12 -9.48 1.11 -10.08
CA THR A 12 -10.68 1.70 -10.65
C THR A 12 -10.93 3.09 -10.05
N ASP A 13 -11.73 3.91 -10.72
CA ASP A 13 -12.06 5.26 -10.24
C ASP A 13 -12.71 5.23 -8.85
N GLN A 14 -13.58 4.26 -8.59
CA GLN A 14 -14.24 4.08 -7.30
C GLN A 14 -13.25 3.71 -6.19
N GLU A 15 -12.29 2.83 -6.48
CA GLU A 15 -11.25 2.47 -5.51
C GLU A 15 -10.34 3.67 -5.21
N ALA A 16 -9.94 4.41 -6.25
CA ALA A 16 -9.12 5.62 -6.09
C ALA A 16 -9.82 6.68 -5.24
N GLU A 17 -11.14 6.85 -5.41
CA GLU A 17 -11.93 7.78 -4.60
C GLU A 17 -12.00 7.35 -3.13
N ARG A 18 -12.32 6.08 -2.86
CA ARG A 18 -12.32 5.55 -1.50
C ARG A 18 -10.96 5.70 -0.82
N MET A 19 -9.88 5.48 -1.56
CA MET A 19 -8.52 5.65 -1.09
C MET A 19 -8.20 7.10 -0.71
N ARG A 20 -8.55 8.05 -1.57
CA ARG A 20 -8.36 9.49 -1.30
C ARG A 20 -9.18 9.95 -0.11
N HIS A 21 -10.44 9.53 -0.04
CA HIS A 21 -11.32 9.87 1.07
C HIS A 21 -10.78 9.35 2.40
N ASN A 22 -10.37 8.08 2.46
CA ASN A 22 -9.79 7.48 3.67
C ASN A 22 -8.48 8.15 4.09
N ALA A 23 -7.64 8.51 3.12
CA ALA A 23 -6.40 9.24 3.38
C ALA A 23 -6.69 10.61 4.01
N GLN A 24 -7.61 11.38 3.43
CA GLN A 24 -8.01 12.69 3.95
C GLN A 24 -8.63 12.60 5.35
N MET A 25 -9.53 11.65 5.58
CA MET A 25 -10.18 11.43 6.88
C MET A 25 -9.19 11.12 8.00
N ARG A 26 -8.04 10.52 7.67
CA ARG A 26 -6.96 10.20 8.61
C ARG A 26 -5.84 11.26 8.62
N GLY A 27 -6.01 12.38 7.91
CA GLY A 27 -5.07 13.50 7.90
C GLY A 27 -3.84 13.32 6.99
N TYR A 28 -3.86 12.35 6.09
CA TYR A 28 -2.78 12.15 5.12
C TYR A 28 -2.90 13.12 3.94
N THR A 29 -1.75 13.64 3.50
CA THR A 29 -1.69 14.57 2.36
C THR A 29 -1.83 13.85 1.02
N ALA A 30 -1.37 12.60 0.95
CA ALA A 30 -1.43 11.78 -0.25
C ALA A 30 -1.94 10.36 0.05
N ALA A 31 -2.69 9.79 -0.90
CA ALA A 31 -3.14 8.39 -0.81
C ALA A 31 -1.96 7.41 -0.75
N SER A 32 -0.85 7.71 -1.40
CA SER A 32 0.38 6.90 -1.36
C SER A 32 1.06 6.87 0.01
N GLU A 33 0.95 7.96 0.77
CA GLU A 33 1.43 8.04 2.14
C GLU A 33 0.55 7.19 3.06
N PHE A 34 -0.77 7.31 2.92
CA PHE A 34 -1.73 6.46 3.62
C PHE A 34 -1.49 4.96 3.34
N ILE A 35 -1.27 4.58 2.07
CA ILE A 35 -0.95 3.18 1.70
C ILE A 35 0.31 2.72 2.39
N ARG A 36 1.37 3.53 2.36
CA ARG A 36 2.65 3.16 2.94
C ARG A 36 2.48 2.90 4.43
N THR A 37 1.79 3.78 5.15
CA THR A 37 1.55 3.61 6.58
C THR A 37 0.66 2.41 6.86
N ALA A 38 -0.45 2.23 6.14
CA ALA A 38 -1.35 1.09 6.31
C ALA A 38 -0.64 -0.26 6.08
N VAL A 39 0.27 -0.34 5.11
CA VAL A 39 1.09 -1.52 4.83
C VAL A 39 2.10 -1.77 5.96
N LEU A 40 2.77 -0.73 6.45
CA LEU A 40 3.77 -0.84 7.52
C LEU A 40 3.11 -1.23 8.86
N ASP A 41 1.95 -0.67 9.16
CA ASP A 41 1.20 -0.90 10.38
C ASP A 41 0.47 -2.26 10.38
N ARG A 42 0.50 -2.99 9.25
CA ARG A 42 -0.24 -4.24 9.04
C ARG A 42 -1.72 -4.10 9.40
N ASP A 43 -2.31 -2.93 9.15
CA ASP A 43 -3.70 -2.63 9.50
C ASP A 43 -4.62 -3.47 8.58
N LEU A 44 -5.19 -4.54 9.16
CA LEU A 44 -5.91 -5.63 8.47
C LEU A 44 -7.27 -5.19 7.87
N TRP A 45 -7.70 -3.93 8.04
CA TRP A 45 -8.99 -3.46 7.53
C TRP A 45 -9.07 -3.30 5.99
N LEU A 46 -7.95 -3.44 5.29
CA LEU A 46 -7.80 -3.39 3.82
C LEU A 46 -7.58 -4.79 3.19
N GLU A 47 -7.91 -5.85 3.93
CA GLU A 47 -7.45 -7.23 3.75
C GLU A 47 -7.57 -7.84 2.34
N LYS A 48 -8.66 -7.60 1.59
CA LYS A 48 -8.85 -8.31 0.31
C LYS A 48 -7.96 -7.81 -0.83
N LYS A 49 -7.67 -6.51 -0.92
CA LYS A 49 -6.83 -5.92 -1.98
C LYS A 49 -5.39 -5.68 -1.51
N LEU A 50 -5.16 -5.48 -0.20
CA LEU A 50 -3.80 -5.44 0.35
C LEU A 50 -3.13 -6.81 0.33
N ASN A 51 -3.85 -7.93 0.29
CA ASN A 51 -3.24 -9.25 0.16
C ASN A 51 -2.39 -9.39 -1.12
N GLU A 52 -2.82 -8.79 -2.24
CA GLU A 52 -2.01 -8.76 -3.47
C GLU A 52 -0.74 -7.91 -3.26
N ILE A 53 -0.85 -6.77 -2.58
CA ILE A 53 0.28 -5.90 -2.27
C ILE A 53 1.25 -6.60 -1.28
N LEU A 54 0.74 -7.31 -0.28
CA LEU A 54 1.52 -8.10 0.68
C LEU A 54 2.21 -9.30 0.01
N LEU A 55 1.56 -9.97 -0.95
CA LEU A 55 2.16 -11.02 -1.76
C LEU A 55 3.35 -10.47 -2.57
N ILE A 56 3.15 -9.34 -3.25
CA ILE A 56 4.19 -8.67 -4.00
C ILE A 56 5.37 -8.25 -3.09
N ILE A 57 5.09 -7.71 -1.90
CA ILE A 57 6.13 -7.34 -0.92
C ILE A 57 6.91 -8.57 -0.47
N LYS A 58 6.24 -9.67 -0.12
CA LYS A 58 6.90 -10.93 0.28
C LYS A 58 7.77 -11.52 -0.83
N GLU A 59 7.32 -11.43 -2.08
CA GLU A 59 8.14 -11.86 -3.23
C GLU A 59 9.40 -11.00 -3.37
N VAL A 60 9.28 -9.68 -3.19
CA VAL A 60 10.43 -8.78 -3.21
C VAL A 60 11.38 -9.07 -2.05
N GLU A 61 10.88 -9.29 -0.83
CA GLU A 61 11.71 -9.64 0.33
C GLU A 61 12.52 -10.92 0.12
N LYS A 62 11.94 -11.95 -0.53
CA LYS A 62 12.68 -13.17 -0.91
C LYS A 62 13.83 -12.85 -1.87
N LYS A 63 13.55 -12.08 -2.93
CA LYS A 63 14.57 -11.72 -3.94
C LYS A 63 15.71 -10.84 -3.42
N VAL A 64 15.51 -10.14 -2.30
CA VAL A 64 16.55 -9.30 -1.67
C VAL A 64 17.41 -10.09 -0.68
N LYS A 65 16.95 -11.26 -0.21
CA LYS A 65 17.67 -12.13 0.74
C LYS A 65 18.50 -13.23 0.06
N ASP A 66 18.22 -13.55 -1.20
CA ASP A 66 19.07 -14.37 -2.07
C ASP A 66 20.21 -13.53 -2.68
#